data_AF-A0A1W6ZJY7-F1
#
_entry.id   AF-A0A1W6ZJY7-F1
#
_cell.length_a   1.000
_cell.length_b   1.000
_cell.length_c   1.000
_cell.angle_alpha   90.00
_cell.angle_beta   90.00
_cell.angle_gamma   90.00
#
_symmetry.space_group_name_H-M   'P 1'
#
loop_
_entity.id
_entity.type
_entity.pdbx_description
1 polymer ?
#
loop_
_entity_poly.entity_id
_entity_poly.type
_entity_poly.pdbx_seq_one_letter_code
_entity_poly.pdbx_strand_id
1 'polypeptide(L)'
;MTFQPGDVVALKSGGQPMTVAKVTDEGIECIWIGEEGELFRETLPALVLQTADMYEPEDDDEDEAEHEDDAEDEKAEADENEIRKIA
;
A
#
# COMPACT_ATOMS: atom_id res chain seq x y z
N MET A 1 -11.79 -13.11 -20.51
CA MET A 1 -10.45 -13.08 -19.88
C MET A 1 -9.83 -14.43 -20.11
N THR A 2 -8.54 -14.48 -20.42
CA THR A 2 -7.78 -15.72 -20.59
C THR A 2 -6.74 -15.72 -19.48
N PHE A 3 -6.81 -16.71 -18.59
CA PHE A 3 -5.85 -16.83 -17.49
C PHE A 3 -4.51 -17.38 -17.99
N GLN A 4 -3.43 -17.07 -17.27
CA GLN A 4 -2.08 -17.55 -17.52
C GLN A 4 -1.42 -18.00 -16.20
N PRO A 5 -0.46 -18.94 -16.24
CA PRO A 5 0.34 -19.28 -15.06
C PRO A 5 1.05 -18.04 -14.48
N GLY A 6 0.87 -17.82 -13.18
CA GLY A 6 1.35 -16.62 -12.47
C GLY A 6 0.27 -15.57 -12.19
N ASP A 7 -0.87 -15.61 -12.88
CA ASP A 7 -1.99 -14.70 -12.57
C ASP A 7 -2.47 -14.91 -11.14
N VAL A 8 -2.80 -13.81 -10.45
CA VAL A 8 -3.51 -13.87 -9.17
C VAL A 8 -5.00 -13.70 -9.43
N VAL A 9 -5.79 -14.63 -8.91
CA VAL A 9 -7.23 -14.77 -9.17
C VAL A 9 -8.00 -14.98 -7.89
N ALA A 10 -9.28 -14.64 -7.89
CA ALA A 10 -10.20 -14.94 -6.81
C ALA A 10 -11.47 -15.59 -7.36
N LEU A 11 -12.22 -16.27 -6.50
CA LEU A 11 -13.60 -16.66 -6.83
C LEU A 11 -14.47 -15.41 -6.95
N LYS A 12 -15.42 -15.42 -7.90
CA LYS A 12 -16.42 -14.35 -8.08
C LYS A 12 -17.39 -14.20 -6.91
N SER A 13 -17.48 -15.22 -6.05
CA SER A 13 -18.19 -15.17 -4.76
C SER A 13 -17.44 -14.40 -3.67
N GLY A 14 -16.20 -13.95 -3.93
CA GLY A 14 -15.25 -13.55 -2.91
C GLY A 14 -14.50 -14.74 -2.31
N GLY A 15 -13.54 -14.45 -1.43
CA GLY A 15 -12.62 -15.41 -0.83
C GLY A 15 -11.17 -14.91 -0.90
N GLN A 16 -10.23 -15.75 -0.47
CA GLN A 16 -8.80 -15.46 -0.54
C GLN A 16 -8.27 -15.46 -1.98
N PRO A 17 -7.25 -14.64 -2.31
CA PRO A 17 -6.57 -14.70 -3.59
C PRO A 17 -5.79 -16.01 -3.75
N MET A 18 -5.72 -16.50 -4.97
CA MET A 18 -5.05 -17.75 -5.37
C MET A 18 -4.16 -17.48 -6.58
N THR A 19 -3.06 -18.20 -6.70
CA THR A 19 -2.17 -18.11 -7.87
C THR A 19 -2.53 -19.19 -8.89
N VAL A 20 -2.68 -18.82 -10.16
CA VAL A 20 -2.82 -19.78 -11.25
C VAL A 20 -1.48 -20.50 -11.45
N ALA A 21 -1.46 -21.81 -11.18
CA ALA A 21 -0.30 -22.66 -11.39
C ALA A 21 -0.24 -23.22 -12.82
N LYS A 22 -1.41 -23.55 -13.38
CA LYS A 22 -1.52 -24.15 -14.72
C LYS A 22 -2.89 -23.90 -15.34
N VAL A 23 -2.92 -23.78 -16.66
CA VAL A 23 -4.15 -23.78 -17.46
C VAL A 23 -4.20 -25.10 -18.24
N THR A 24 -5.33 -25.80 -18.19
CA THR A 24 -5.56 -27.08 -18.87
C THR A 24 -6.91 -27.10 -19.59
N ASP A 25 -7.16 -28.14 -20.38
CA ASP A 25 -8.48 -28.37 -21.00
C ASP A 25 -9.59 -28.69 -19.97
N GLU A 26 -9.21 -29.07 -18.75
CA GLU A 26 -10.13 -29.41 -17.64
C GLU A 26 -10.49 -28.19 -16.77
N GLY A 27 -9.64 -27.15 -16.75
CA GLY A 27 -9.85 -25.94 -15.95
C GLY A 27 -8.57 -25.17 -15.64
N ILE A 28 -8.62 -24.40 -14.56
CA ILE A 28 -7.49 -23.59 -14.06
C ILE A 28 -7.03 -24.22 -12.75
N GLU A 29 -5.80 -24.74 -12.70
CA GLU A 29 -5.19 -25.21 -11.46
C GLU A 29 -4.72 -23.99 -10.66
N CYS A 30 -5.35 -23.77 -9.51
CA CYS A 30 -5.04 -22.69 -8.57
C CYS A 30 -4.31 -23.25 -7.34
N ILE A 31 -3.43 -22.44 -6.75
CA ILE A 31 -2.70 -22.73 -5.51
C ILE A 31 -2.87 -21.56 -4.54
N TRP A 32 -3.09 -21.84 -3.27
CA TRP A 32 -3.14 -20.83 -2.20
C TRP A 32 -2.72 -21.41 -0.85
N ILE A 33 -2.52 -20.53 0.13
CA ILE A 33 -2.25 -20.90 1.51
C ILE A 33 -3.55 -20.67 2.30
N GLY A 34 -4.03 -21.69 3.02
CA GLY A 34 -5.21 -21.59 3.87
C GLY A 34 -4.96 -20.75 5.14
N GLU A 35 -6.04 -20.47 5.89
CA GLU A 35 -5.98 -19.67 7.12
C GLU A 35 -5.07 -20.30 8.19
N GLU A 36 -4.97 -21.63 8.23
CA GLU A 36 -4.07 -22.37 9.14
C GLU A 36 -2.66 -22.58 8.57
N GLY A 37 -2.33 -21.97 7.43
CA GLY A 37 -1.01 -22.04 6.78
C GLY A 37 -0.78 -23.25 5.88
N GLU A 38 -1.82 -24.04 5.58
CA GLU A 38 -1.72 -25.23 4.73
C GLU A 38 -1.68 -24.88 3.22
N LEU A 39 -1.00 -25.69 2.42
CA LEU A 39 -0.92 -25.48 0.96
C LEU A 39 -2.06 -26.23 0.26
N PHE A 40 -3.01 -25.49 -0.31
CA PHE A 40 -4.06 -26.02 -1.17
C PHE A 40 -3.69 -25.96 -2.65
N ARG A 41 -4.22 -26.92 -3.42
CA ARG A 41 -4.19 -26.93 -4.90
C ARG A 41 -5.50 -27.52 -5.41
N GLU A 42 -6.21 -26.81 -6.27
CA GLU A 42 -7.49 -27.26 -6.84
C GLU A 42 -7.68 -26.79 -8.28
N THR A 43 -8.33 -27.60 -9.12
CA THR A 43 -8.69 -27.25 -10.50
C THR A 43 -10.09 -26.64 -10.53
N LEU A 44 -10.17 -25.34 -10.78
CA LEU A 44 -11.40 -24.56 -10.75
C LEU A 44 -11.86 -24.19 -12.18
N PRO A 45 -13.17 -24.17 -12.46
CA PRO A 45 -13.68 -23.70 -13.76
C PRO A 45 -13.36 -22.22 -14.00
N ALA A 46 -12.81 -21.88 -15.17
CA ALA A 46 -12.52 -20.49 -15.54
C ALA A 46 -13.72 -19.54 -15.41
N LEU A 47 -14.96 -20.05 -15.51
CA LEU A 47 -16.19 -19.28 -15.33
C LEU A 47 -16.35 -18.69 -13.91
N VAL A 48 -15.88 -19.38 -12.87
CA VAL A 48 -16.04 -18.93 -11.46
C VAL A 48 -14.94 -17.99 -10.99
N LEU A 49 -13.86 -17.85 -11.77
CA LEU A 49 -12.71 -17.02 -11.44
C LEU A 49 -12.81 -15.61 -12.03
N GLN A 50 -12.19 -14.66 -11.34
CA GLN A 50 -11.87 -13.31 -11.80
C GLN A 50 -10.41 -12.99 -11.45
N THR A 51 -9.77 -12.07 -12.18
CA THR A 51 -8.48 -11.52 -11.76
C THR A 51 -8.65 -10.84 -10.41
N ALA A 52 -7.74 -11.11 -9.48
CA ALA A 52 -7.70 -10.39 -8.21
C ALA A 52 -6.82 -9.16 -8.42
N ASP A 53 -7.45 -7.99 -8.45
CA ASP A 53 -6.72 -6.73 -8.30
C ASP A 53 -6.16 -6.73 -6.87
N MET A 54 -4.87 -7.06 -6.73
CA MET A 54 -4.14 -6.79 -5.51
C MET A 54 -4.08 -5.27 -5.39
N TYR A 55 -4.93 -4.72 -4.51
CA TYR A 55 -4.95 -3.29 -4.23
C TYR A 55 -3.52 -2.85 -3.94
N GLU A 56 -3.02 -1.92 -4.76
CA GLU A 56 -1.90 -1.09 -4.35
C GLU A 56 -2.33 -0.43 -3.03
N PRO A 57 -1.45 -0.40 -2.00
CA PRO A 57 -1.80 0.31 -0.78
C PRO A 57 -2.14 1.75 -1.17
N GLU A 58 -3.28 2.25 -0.71
CA GLU A 58 -3.54 3.68 -0.73
C GLU A 58 -2.46 4.30 0.17
N ASP A 59 -1.46 4.97 -0.45
CA ASP A 59 -0.50 5.81 0.26
C ASP A 59 -1.31 6.98 0.85
N ASP A 60 -1.76 6.77 2.09
CA ASP A 60 -2.45 7.74 2.94
C ASP A 60 -1.44 8.77 3.48
N ASP A 61 -0.76 9.46 2.55
CA ASP A 61 0.12 10.61 2.81
C ASP A 61 -0.73 11.87 3.10
N GLU A 62 -1.68 11.77 4.05
CA GLU A 62 -2.37 12.93 4.65
C GLU A 62 -1.66 13.32 5.97
N ASP A 63 -0.71 14.26 5.91
CA ASP A 63 -0.52 15.36 6.89
C ASP A 63 0.74 16.24 6.59
N GLU A 64 0.82 16.85 5.40
CA GLU A 64 1.67 18.05 5.20
C GLU A 64 0.89 19.31 5.63
N ALA A 65 0.98 19.65 6.92
CA ALA A 65 0.50 20.91 7.46
C ALA A 65 1.39 21.40 8.61
N GLU A 66 2.62 21.87 8.29
CA GLU A 66 3.41 22.67 9.24
C GLU A 66 2.62 23.94 9.58
N HIS A 67 2.10 23.99 10.80
CA HIS A 67 1.29 25.11 11.28
C HIS A 67 2.20 26.32 11.49
N GLU A 68 2.23 27.25 10.53
CA GLU A 68 2.68 28.61 10.78
C GLU A 68 1.85 29.18 11.95
N ASP A 69 2.51 29.64 13.00
CA ASP A 69 1.88 30.43 14.06
C ASP A 69 2.63 31.77 14.13
N ASP A 70 1.87 32.85 14.02
CA ASP A 70 2.31 34.20 13.64
C ASP A 70 2.63 35.10 14.86
N ALA A 71 3.22 36.27 14.61
CA ALA A 71 3.60 37.41 15.49
C ALA A 71 2.94 37.53 16.90
N GLU A 72 3.62 37.97 17.98
CA GLU A 72 3.95 39.36 18.42
C GLU A 72 4.69 39.27 19.80
N ASP A 73 5.36 40.26 20.40
CA ASP A 73 6.15 41.45 19.99
C ASP A 73 6.92 41.97 21.24
N GLU A 74 7.81 42.96 21.10
CA GLU A 74 8.56 43.70 22.14
C GLU A 74 9.66 42.90 22.91
N LYS A 75 10.84 43.43 23.26
CA LYS A 75 11.25 44.82 23.55
C LYS A 75 12.63 45.15 22.93
N ALA A 76 12.77 46.35 22.38
CA ALA A 76 14.06 46.98 22.15
C ALA A 76 14.40 47.90 23.34
N GLU A 77 15.20 47.41 24.28
CA GLU A 77 15.88 48.26 25.28
C GLU A 77 17.30 48.51 24.79
N ALA A 78 17.61 49.78 24.53
CA ALA A 78 18.98 50.20 24.28
C ALA A 78 19.71 50.36 25.61
N ASP A 79 21.00 50.00 25.67
CA ASP A 79 21.92 50.82 26.45
C ASP A 79 23.38 50.78 25.96
N GLU A 80 23.90 51.99 25.83
CA GLU A 80 25.28 52.47 25.91
C GLU A 80 26.46 51.62 25.41
N ASN A 81 26.99 52.10 24.27
CA ASN A 81 28.28 51.84 23.66
C ASN A 81 29.46 52.23 24.58
N GLU A 82 29.70 51.46 25.66
CA GLU A 82 30.89 51.62 26.49
C GLU A 82 32.17 51.33 25.69
N ILE A 83 32.93 52.41 25.48
CA ILE A 83 34.39 52.39 25.39
C ILE A 83 34.93 51.45 24.29
N ARG A 84 34.69 51.85 23.04
CA ARG A 84 35.61 51.49 21.95
C ARG A 84 37.03 51.89 22.38
N LYS A 85 37.86 50.87 22.60
CA LYS A 85 39.30 50.98 22.81
C LYS A 85 39.90 51.88 21.72
N ILE A 86 40.20 53.13 22.07
CA ILE A 86 41.08 53.98 21.28
C ILE A 86 42.50 53.47 21.58
N ALA A 87 43.00 52.67 20.63
CA ALA A 87 44.42 52.43 20.42
C ALA A 87 45.06 53.62 19.68
#